data_AF-A0A2M9THJ7-F1
#
_entry.id   AF-A0A2M9THJ7-F1
#
_cell.length_a   1.000
_cell.length_b   1.000
_cell.length_c   1.000
_cell.angle_alpha   90.00
_cell.angle_beta   90.00
_cell.angle_gamma   90.00
#
_symmetry.space_group_name_H-M   'P 1'
#
loop_
_entity.id
_entity.type
_entity.pdbx_description
1 polymer ?
#
loop_
_entity_poly.entity_id
_entity_poly.type
_entity_poly.pdbx_seq_one_letter_code
_entity_poly.pdbx_strand_id
1 'polypeptide(L)'
;MNAPIDYQISEQAGRRYAVLPLEQFTALVERAGEVDALTLPHEIVSRHLVDDVPLTRCWREYLGVTQAELARHLNVSQAQVAQWESASAKPRHTTLKKLATAMGIHIRQLTLED
;
A
#
# COMPACT_ATOMS: atom_id res chain seq x y z
N MET A 1 -9.62 14.25 5.72
CA MET A 1 -9.35 14.63 7.13
C MET A 1 -8.51 13.51 7.75
N ASN A 2 -7.20 13.71 7.89
CA ASN A 2 -6.29 12.76 8.53
C ASN A 2 -6.13 13.14 10.01
N ALA A 3 -7.05 12.67 10.85
CA ALA A 3 -6.87 12.74 12.30
C ALA A 3 -5.95 11.57 12.73
N PRO A 4 -4.92 11.81 13.55
CA PRO A 4 -4.11 10.74 14.13
C PRO A 4 -4.99 9.78 14.93
N ILE A 5 -4.74 8.47 14.78
CA ILE A 5 -5.38 7.45 15.61
C ILE A 5 -4.65 7.41 16.95
N ASP A 6 -5.36 7.57 18.06
CA ASP A 6 -4.80 7.39 19.40
C ASP A 6 -4.87 5.89 19.77
N TYR A 7 -3.70 5.28 19.94
CA TYR A 7 -3.58 3.86 20.23
C TYR A 7 -2.37 3.54 21.12
N GLN A 8 -2.46 2.43 21.84
CA GLN A 8 -1.35 1.84 22.60
C GLN A 8 -1.10 0.41 22.13
N ILE A 9 0.15 0.06 21.87
CA ILE A 9 0.54 -1.32 21.52
C ILE A 9 1.10 -2.00 22.76
N SER A 10 0.63 -3.22 23.05
CA SER A 10 1.20 -4.10 24.06
C SER A 10 1.45 -5.50 23.49
N GLU A 11 2.44 -6.20 24.03
CA GLU A 11 2.73 -7.59 23.67
C GLU A 11 2.50 -8.50 24.88
N GLN A 12 1.70 -9.54 24.70
CA GLN A 12 1.38 -10.52 25.74
C GLN A 12 1.48 -11.91 25.15
N ALA A 13 2.30 -12.79 25.76
CA ALA A 13 2.51 -14.17 25.33
C ALA A 13 2.84 -14.32 23.81
N GLY A 14 3.69 -13.43 23.28
CA GLY A 14 4.10 -13.43 21.87
C GLY A 14 3.04 -12.91 20.90
N ARG A 15 1.95 -12.32 21.40
CA ARG A 15 0.88 -11.71 20.59
C ARG A 15 0.83 -10.21 20.83
N ARG A 16 0.77 -9.44 19.74
CA ARG A 16 0.64 -7.97 19.78
C ARG A 16 -0.84 -7.57 19.80
N TYR A 17 -1.17 -6.66 20.70
CA TYR A 17 -2.49 -6.06 20.88
C TYR A 17 -2.38 -4.55 20.66
N ALA A 18 -3.35 -3.98 19.94
CA ALA A 18 -3.55 -2.54 19.87
C ALA A 18 -4.80 -2.20 20.69
N VAL A 19 -4.67 -1.27 21.65
CA VAL A 19 -5.77 -0.71 22.45
C VAL A 19 -6.10 0.66 21.89
N LEU A 20 -7.37 0.88 21.59
CA LEU A 20 -7.89 2.13 21.03
C LEU A 20 -9.17 2.50 21.79
N PRO A 21 -9.49 3.80 21.94
CA PRO A 21 -10.83 4.23 22.36
C PRO A 21 -11.92 3.61 21.48
N LEU A 22 -13.01 3.17 22.10
CA LEU A 22 -14.06 2.38 21.42
C LEU A 22 -14.69 3.15 20.26
N GLU A 23 -14.79 4.47 20.39
CA GLU A 23 -15.36 5.36 19.38
C GLU A 23 -14.49 5.37 18.12
N GLN A 24 -13.16 5.38 18.29
CA GLN A 24 -12.22 5.30 17.17
C GLN A 24 -12.24 3.93 16.51
N PHE A 25 -12.31 2.84 17.29
CA PHE A 25 -12.45 1.50 16.74
C PHE A 25 -13.74 1.37 15.93
N THR A 26 -14.87 1.87 16.46
CA THR A 26 -16.17 1.80 15.79
C THR A 26 -16.15 2.58 14.48
N ALA A 27 -15.62 3.81 14.49
CA ALA A 27 -15.47 4.61 13.27
C ALA A 27 -14.56 3.94 12.22
N LEU A 28 -13.49 3.26 12.67
CA LEU A 28 -12.62 2.49 11.78
C LEU A 28 -13.32 1.26 11.20
N VAL A 29 -14.12 0.54 11.99
CA VAL A 29 -14.90 -0.62 11.53
C VAL A 29 -16.01 -0.20 10.58
N GLU A 30 -16.71 0.90 10.87
CA GLU A 30 -17.72 1.47 9.98
C GLU A 30 -17.10 1.88 8.64
N ARG A 31 -15.98 2.61 8.66
CA ARG A 31 -15.21 2.92 7.44
C ARG A 31 -14.71 1.67 6.73
N ALA A 32 -14.15 0.69 7.44
CA ALA A 32 -13.66 -0.54 6.82
C ALA A 32 -14.80 -1.40 6.25
N GLY A 33 -16.02 -1.26 6.80
CA GLY A 33 -17.26 -1.83 6.28
C GLY A 33 -17.79 -1.11 5.05
N GLU A 34 -17.34 0.12 4.78
CA GLU A 34 -17.48 0.74 3.46
C GLU A 34 -16.53 -0.01 2.51
N VAL A 35 -17.13 -0.77 1.59
CA VAL A 35 -16.46 -1.64 0.61
C VAL A 35 -15.44 -0.88 -0.27
N ASP A 36 -15.46 0.46 -0.23
CA ASP A 36 -14.59 1.39 -0.94
C ASP A 36 -13.52 2.08 -0.05
N ALA A 37 -13.37 1.71 1.22
CA ALA A 37 -12.29 2.23 2.04
C ALA A 37 -10.94 1.74 1.49
N LEU A 38 -10.28 2.63 0.77
CA LEU A 38 -8.91 2.47 0.28
C LEU A 38 -7.96 2.31 1.47
N THR A 39 -7.76 1.06 1.89
CA THR A 39 -6.83 0.71 2.96
C THR A 39 -5.47 0.35 2.39
N LEU A 40 -4.42 0.57 3.18
CA LEU A 40 -3.09 0.07 2.89
C LEU A 40 -2.64 -0.85 4.04
N PRO A 41 -2.19 -2.07 3.74
CA PRO A 41 -1.57 -2.94 4.73
C PRO A 41 -0.43 -2.24 5.46
N HIS A 42 -0.35 -2.46 6.79
CA HIS A 42 0.68 -1.85 7.63
C HIS A 42 2.10 -2.15 7.13
N GLU A 43 2.35 -3.34 6.60
CA GLU A 43 3.65 -3.72 6.02
C GLU A 43 4.06 -2.81 4.87
N ILE A 44 3.13 -2.49 3.96
CA ILE A 44 3.38 -1.59 2.82
C ILE A 44 3.73 -0.19 3.32
N VAL A 45 2.95 0.32 4.28
CA VAL A 45 3.16 1.64 4.87
C VAL A 45 4.51 1.70 5.58
N SER A 46 4.84 0.70 6.39
CA SER A 46 6.10 0.64 7.12
C SER A 46 7.27 0.64 6.15
N ARG A 47 7.26 -0.21 5.12
CA ARG A 47 8.37 -0.28 4.15
C ARG A 47 8.51 0.98 3.32
N HIS A 48 7.39 1.61 2.97
CA HIS A 48 7.46 2.86 2.20
C HIS A 48 8.00 4.02 3.04
N LEU A 49 7.52 4.19 4.28
CA LEU A 49 7.89 5.33 5.11
C LEU A 49 9.22 5.16 5.86
N VAL A 50 9.63 3.93 6.15
CA VAL A 50 10.85 3.65 6.93
C VAL A 50 12.04 3.32 6.02
N ASP A 51 11.81 2.52 4.97
CA ASP A 51 12.89 2.01 4.11
C ASP A 51 12.99 2.74 2.77
N ASP A 52 12.20 3.81 2.57
CA ASP A 52 12.09 4.58 1.31
C ASP A 52 11.80 3.71 0.07
N VAL A 53 11.12 2.57 0.26
CA VAL A 53 10.78 1.67 -0.85
C VAL A 53 9.59 2.24 -1.61
N PRO A 54 9.63 2.36 -2.95
CA PRO A 54 8.50 2.86 -3.72
C PRO A 54 7.23 2.00 -3.54
N LEU A 55 6.07 2.64 -3.44
CA LEU A 55 4.79 1.96 -3.21
C LEU A 55 4.48 0.90 -4.27
N THR A 56 4.84 1.15 -5.52
CA THR A 56 4.71 0.18 -6.62
C THR A 56 5.42 -1.13 -6.32
N ARG A 57 6.65 -1.03 -5.79
CA ARG A 57 7.45 -2.17 -5.36
C ARG A 57 6.87 -2.84 -4.11
N CYS A 58 6.47 -2.06 -3.11
CA CYS A 58 5.85 -2.58 -1.89
C CYS A 58 4.61 -3.42 -2.21
N TRP A 59 3.70 -2.92 -3.04
CA TRP A 59 2.50 -3.65 -3.47
C TRP A 59 2.83 -4.89 -4.27
N ARG A 60 3.76 -4.78 -5.23
CA ARG A 60 4.20 -5.92 -6.02
C ARG A 60 4.72 -7.06 -5.13
N GLU A 61 5.59 -6.75 -4.17
CA GLU A 61 6.17 -7.73 -3.25
C GLU A 61 5.12 -8.30 -2.29
N TYR A 62 4.22 -7.46 -1.78
CA TYR A 62 3.11 -7.89 -0.92
C TYR A 62 2.16 -8.87 -1.62
N LEU A 63 1.92 -8.68 -2.93
CA LEU A 63 1.10 -9.56 -3.77
C LEU A 63 1.85 -10.80 -4.27
N GLY A 64 3.14 -10.95 -3.94
CA GLY A 64 3.97 -12.08 -4.37
C GLY A 64 4.30 -12.08 -5.88
N VAL A 65 4.20 -10.92 -6.55
CA VAL A 65 4.43 -10.79 -8.00
C VAL A 65 5.90 -10.42 -8.26
N THR A 66 6.54 -11.01 -9.25
CA THR A 66 7.89 -10.62 -9.68
C THR A 66 7.86 -9.46 -10.69
N GLN A 67 8.97 -8.73 -10.84
CA GLN A 67 9.06 -7.67 -11.85
C GLN A 67 8.81 -8.20 -13.27
N ALA A 68 9.26 -9.43 -13.57
CA ALA A 68 9.08 -10.06 -14.87
C ALA A 68 7.61 -10.42 -15.14
N GLU A 69 6.89 -10.93 -14.14
CA GLU A 69 5.46 -11.24 -14.25
C GLU A 69 4.64 -9.97 -14.44
N LEU A 70 4.92 -8.92 -13.66
CA LEU A 70 4.25 -7.63 -13.80
C LEU A 70 4.52 -7.02 -15.18
N ALA A 71 5.76 -7.09 -15.66
CA ALA A 71 6.13 -6.62 -17.00
C ALA A 71 5.37 -7.37 -18.10
N ARG A 72 5.23 -8.71 -17.96
CA ARG A 72 4.45 -9.55 -18.88
C ARG A 72 2.98 -9.15 -18.89
N HIS A 73 2.37 -8.89 -17.73
CA HIS A 73 0.97 -8.44 -17.64
C HIS A 73 0.75 -7.07 -18.29
N LEU A 74 1.75 -6.20 -18.23
CA LEU A 74 1.70 -4.84 -18.77
C LEU A 74 2.15 -4.75 -20.23
N ASN A 75 2.64 -5.86 -20.81
CA ASN A 75 3.27 -5.91 -22.13
C ASN A 75 4.44 -4.90 -22.26
N VAL A 76 5.33 -4.90 -21.28
CA VAL A 76 6.53 -4.06 -21.22
C VAL A 76 7.78 -4.88 -20.89
N SER A 77 8.96 -4.27 -20.92
CA SER A 77 10.19 -4.93 -20.47
C SER A 77 10.29 -4.96 -18.94
N GLN A 78 10.94 -5.98 -18.40
CA GLN A 78 11.27 -6.04 -16.97
C GLN A 78 12.09 -4.82 -16.52
N ALA A 79 13.01 -4.34 -17.36
CA ALA A 79 13.80 -3.15 -17.09
C ALA A 79 12.94 -1.89 -16.93
N GLN A 80 11.83 -1.78 -17.68
CA GLN A 80 10.90 -0.67 -17.53
C GLN A 80 10.17 -0.71 -16.18
N VAL A 81 9.78 -1.90 -15.71
CA VAL A 81 9.22 -2.06 -14.35
C VAL A 81 10.25 -1.69 -13.29
N ALA A 82 11.49 -2.18 -13.42
CA ALA A 82 12.58 -1.82 -12.51
C ALA A 82 12.85 -0.30 -12.48
N GLN A 83 12.76 0.38 -13.64
CA GLN A 83 12.87 1.83 -13.72
C GLN A 83 11.75 2.53 -12.95
N TRP A 84 10.51 2.06 -13.06
CA TRP A 84 9.36 2.60 -12.31
C TRP A 84 9.41 2.30 -10.81
N GLU A 85 10.15 1.28 -10.40
CA GLU A 85 10.37 0.90 -9.00
C GLU A 85 11.67 1.49 -8.40
N SER A 86 12.35 2.38 -9.10
CA SER A 86 13.54 3.04 -8.57
C SER A 86 13.15 4.17 -7.60
N ALA A 87 14.01 4.45 -6.61
CA ALA A 87 13.74 5.46 -5.57
C ALA A 87 13.48 6.88 -6.13
N SER A 88 14.04 7.21 -7.29
CA SER A 88 13.84 8.50 -7.96
C SER A 88 12.72 8.48 -9.01
N ALA A 89 12.05 7.35 -9.20
CA ALA A 89 11.01 7.20 -10.20
C ALA A 89 9.79 8.08 -9.86
N LYS A 90 9.34 8.85 -10.84
CA LYS A 90 8.05 9.54 -10.80
C LYS A 90 7.23 9.13 -12.03
N PRO A 91 6.64 7.91 -12.03
CA PRO A 91 5.83 7.45 -13.14
C PRO A 91 4.66 8.41 -13.38
N ARG A 92 4.31 8.61 -14.66
CA ARG A 92 3.14 9.41 -15.01
C ARG A 92 1.87 8.75 -14.46
N HIS A 93 0.85 9.57 -14.20
CA HIS A 93 -0.46 9.09 -13.76
C HIS A 93 -1.04 7.96 -14.65
N THR A 94 -0.82 8.03 -15.97
CA THR A 94 -1.23 6.97 -16.91
C THR A 94 -0.51 5.64 -16.67
N THR A 95 0.77 5.68 -16.28
CA THR A 95 1.55 4.50 -15.91
C THR A 95 1.08 3.94 -14.57
N LEU A 96 0.85 4.81 -13.57
CA LEU A 96 0.32 4.40 -12.27
C LEU A 96 -1.04 3.70 -12.40
N LYS A 97 -1.92 4.21 -13.26
CA LYS A 97 -3.21 3.57 -13.55
C LYS A 97 -3.04 2.16 -14.12
N LYS A 98 -2.10 1.96 -15.04
CA LYS A 98 -1.79 0.65 -15.61
C LYS A 98 -1.24 -0.31 -14.56
N LEU A 99 -0.28 0.16 -13.75
CA LEU A 99 0.31 -0.62 -12.65
C LEU A 99 -0.75 -1.05 -11.64
N ALA A 100 -1.59 -0.12 -11.19
CA ALA A 100 -2.67 -0.39 -10.25
C ALA A 100 -3.65 -1.44 -10.81
N THR A 101 -4.07 -1.27 -12.07
CA THR A 101 -4.96 -2.23 -12.75
C THR A 101 -4.33 -3.62 -12.84
N ALA A 102 -3.05 -3.71 -13.21
CA ALA A 102 -2.34 -4.99 -13.32
C ALA A 102 -2.13 -5.71 -11.98
N MET A 103 -2.12 -4.96 -10.88
CA MET A 103 -2.01 -5.48 -9.51
C MET A 103 -3.37 -5.66 -8.82
N GLY A 104 -4.49 -5.31 -9.48
CA GLY A 104 -5.83 -5.41 -8.90
C GLY A 104 -6.07 -4.45 -7.72
N ILE A 105 -5.35 -3.33 -7.68
CA ILE A 105 -5.46 -2.31 -6.63
C ILE A 105 -5.98 -1.00 -7.22
N HIS A 106 -6.42 -0.10 -6.36
CA HIS A 106 -6.82 1.23 -6.77
C HIS A 106 -5.60 2.16 -6.89
N ILE A 107 -5.63 3.07 -7.86
CA ILE A 107 -4.50 3.97 -8.16
C ILE A 107 -4.05 4.81 -6.96
N ARG A 108 -4.99 5.24 -6.10
CA ARG A 108 -4.69 6.03 -4.89
C ARG A 108 -3.80 5.28 -3.90
N GLN A 109 -3.80 3.95 -3.92
CA GLN A 109 -2.91 3.14 -3.09
C GLN A 109 -1.42 3.20 -3.54
N LEU A 110 -1.15 3.84 -4.70
CA LEU A 110 0.20 4.09 -5.22
C LEU A 110 0.66 5.55 -5.08
N THR A 111 -0.20 6.47 -4.65
CA THR A 111 0.14 7.89 -4.53
C THR A 111 0.11 8.40 -3.09
N LEU A 112 -0.63 7.75 -2.17
CA LEU A 112 -0.89 8.26 -0.81
C LEU A 112 -1.46 9.69 -0.79
N GLU A 113 -2.02 10.15 -1.91
CA GLU A 113 -2.63 11.46 -2.06
C GLU A 113 -4.15 11.36 -1.83
N ASP A 114 -4.68 12.30 -1.04
CA ASP A 114 -6.11 12.50 -0.74
C ASP A 114 -6.92 13.03 -1.94
#